data_AF-S4I8Y5-F1
#
_entry.id   AF-S4I8Y5-F1
#
_cell.length_a   1.000
_cell.length_b   1.000
_cell.length_c   1.000
_cell.angle_alpha   90.00
_cell.angle_beta   90.00
_cell.angle_gamma   90.00
#
_symmetry.space_group_name_H-M   'P 1'
#
loop_
_entity.id
_entity.type
_entity.pdbx_description
1 polymer ?
#
loop_
_entity_poly.entity_id
_entity_poly.type
_entity_poly.pdbx_seq_one_letter_code
_entity_poly.pdbx_strand_id
1 'polypeptide(L)'
;MSIKLEDMSDYAKNLVKELHLEAHPEGGWYARDWQAAQLYSANNSTDASADASANATNTQVDENSAASAPRPLASLIYFLLPAGDSSAWHKVDADEIWLWHGPANLTIELGGCSQNPCAEADLQRFTLGNTKDGNDLLTRGHLVIPAGTWQRTVPSNADVLVSCVVSPGFTFSGFNLASKN
;
A
#
# COMPACT_ATOMS: atom_id res chain seq x y z
N MET A 1 -13.15 7.02 -4.97
CA MET A 1 -12.64 7.88 -6.06
C MET A 1 -11.87 8.94 -5.34
N SER A 2 -10.58 9.13 -5.65
CA SER A 2 -9.73 10.03 -4.86
C SER A 2 -10.30 11.44 -4.83
N ILE A 3 -10.10 12.14 -3.72
CA ILE A 3 -10.39 13.57 -3.62
C ILE A 3 -9.58 14.31 -4.68
N LYS A 4 -10.22 15.25 -5.39
CA LYS A 4 -9.57 16.04 -6.44
C LYS A 4 -8.57 17.01 -5.84
N LEU A 5 -7.52 17.32 -6.58
CA LEU A 5 -6.42 18.18 -6.11
C LEU A 5 -6.90 19.55 -5.64
N GLU A 6 -7.88 20.16 -6.32
CA GLU A 6 -8.44 21.47 -5.95
C GLU A 6 -9.14 21.48 -4.58
N ASP A 7 -9.72 20.35 -4.18
CA ASP A 7 -10.53 20.19 -2.97
C ASP A 7 -9.71 19.78 -1.74
N MET A 8 -8.41 19.50 -1.92
CA MET A 8 -7.50 19.11 -0.84
C MET A 8 -7.06 20.30 0.04
N SER A 9 -6.57 19.99 1.24
CA SER A 9 -5.86 20.95 2.09
C SER A 9 -4.54 21.42 1.43
N ASP A 10 -4.00 22.54 1.90
CA ASP A 10 -2.69 23.04 1.46
C ASP A 10 -1.55 22.06 1.80
N TYR A 11 -1.67 21.33 2.92
CA TYR A 11 -0.70 20.30 3.29
C TYR A 11 -0.67 19.17 2.26
N ALA A 12 -1.83 18.62 1.91
CA ALA A 12 -1.94 17.55 0.92
C ALA A 12 -1.49 18.02 -0.48
N LYS A 13 -1.89 19.23 -0.91
CA LYS A 13 -1.43 19.82 -2.18
C LYS A 13 0.10 19.94 -2.26
N ASN A 14 0.74 20.37 -1.18
CA ASN A 14 2.19 20.46 -1.10
C ASN A 14 2.83 19.08 -1.20
N LEU A 15 2.32 18.06 -0.51
CA LEU A 15 2.84 16.69 -0.62
C LEU A 15 2.70 16.14 -2.04
N VAL A 16 1.54 16.31 -2.68
CA VAL A 16 1.33 15.88 -4.07
C VAL A 16 2.38 16.49 -5.00
N LYS A 17 2.66 17.79 -4.83
CA LYS A 17 3.65 18.52 -5.63
C LYS A 17 5.09 18.06 -5.36
N GLU A 18 5.48 18.00 -4.09
CA GLU A 18 6.88 17.76 -3.69
C GLU A 18 7.29 16.29 -3.81
N LEU A 19 6.34 15.36 -3.62
CA LEU A 19 6.56 13.91 -3.75
C LEU A 19 6.11 13.34 -5.11
N HIS A 20 5.64 14.19 -6.02
CA HIS A 20 5.15 13.81 -7.34
C HIS A 20 4.07 12.72 -7.31
N LEU A 21 3.10 12.86 -6.40
CA LEU A 21 2.04 11.88 -6.23
C LEU A 21 1.01 11.96 -7.37
N GLU A 22 0.47 10.81 -7.74
CA GLU A 22 -0.60 10.66 -8.74
C GLU A 22 -1.80 9.93 -8.12
N ALA A 23 -2.99 10.09 -8.70
CA ALA A 23 -4.18 9.41 -8.17
C ALA A 23 -4.06 7.89 -8.31
N HIS A 24 -4.27 7.15 -7.22
CA HIS A 24 -4.21 5.69 -7.22
C HIS A 24 -5.57 5.07 -7.58
N PRO A 25 -5.62 3.91 -8.29
CA PRO A 25 -6.89 3.27 -8.69
C PRO A 25 -7.85 2.96 -7.55
N GLU A 26 -7.34 2.72 -6.34
CA GLU A 26 -8.18 2.42 -5.17
C GLU A 26 -8.76 3.66 -4.49
N GLY A 27 -8.29 4.87 -4.79
CA GLY A 27 -8.48 6.04 -3.93
C GLY A 27 -7.14 6.52 -3.38
N GLY A 28 -7.10 7.74 -2.83
CA GLY A 28 -5.84 8.36 -2.42
C GLY A 28 -4.89 8.65 -3.58
N TRP A 29 -3.66 9.00 -3.22
CA TRP A 29 -2.59 9.45 -4.11
C TRP A 29 -1.29 8.75 -3.76
N TYR A 30 -0.51 8.34 -4.76
CA TYR A 30 0.69 7.53 -4.55
C TYR A 30 1.84 7.93 -5.48
N ALA A 31 3.04 7.54 -5.10
CA ALA A 31 4.18 7.49 -6.00
C ALA A 31 5.07 6.30 -5.63
N ARG A 32 5.55 5.56 -6.63
CA ARG A 32 6.58 4.55 -6.44
C ARG A 32 7.93 5.22 -6.26
N ASP A 33 8.41 5.21 -5.02
CA ASP A 33 9.70 5.81 -4.64
C ASP A 33 10.87 4.86 -4.95
N TRP A 34 10.69 3.56 -4.70
CA TRP A 34 11.76 2.58 -4.87
C TRP A 34 11.25 1.18 -5.23
N GLN A 35 12.11 0.41 -5.89
CA GLN A 35 11.99 -1.04 -6.01
C GLN A 35 13.35 -1.72 -6.01
N ALA A 36 13.39 -2.96 -5.54
CA ALA A 36 14.62 -3.75 -5.53
C ALA A 36 15.10 -4.05 -6.95
N ALA A 37 16.39 -3.85 -7.21
CA ALA A 37 17.01 -4.24 -8.47
C ALA A 37 17.12 -5.77 -8.63
N GLN A 38 17.17 -6.50 -7.50
CA GLN A 38 17.13 -7.95 -7.50
C GLN A 38 15.70 -8.46 -7.69
N LEU A 39 15.55 -9.51 -8.49
CA LEU A 39 14.26 -10.08 -8.86
C LEU A 39 14.06 -11.43 -8.15
N TYR A 40 12.86 -11.61 -7.61
CA TYR A 40 12.34 -12.90 -7.21
C TYR A 40 12.00 -13.73 -8.45
N SER A 41 12.50 -14.97 -8.51
CA SER A 41 12.08 -15.98 -9.46
C SER A 41 11.55 -17.18 -8.68
N ALA A 42 10.31 -17.58 -8.95
CA ALA A 42 9.69 -18.74 -8.31
C ALA A 42 10.45 -20.06 -8.59
N ASN A 43 11.37 -20.06 -9.56
CA ASN A 43 12.23 -21.19 -9.91
C ASN A 43 13.51 -21.30 -9.06
N ASN A 44 13.73 -20.44 -8.06
CA ASN A 44 14.85 -20.58 -7.13
C ASN A 44 14.55 -21.66 -6.08
N SER A 45 14.38 -22.91 -6.53
CA SER A 45 14.70 -24.06 -5.69
C SER A 45 16.21 -24.08 -5.47
N THR A 46 16.64 -23.96 -4.22
CA THR A 46 17.90 -24.44 -3.63
C THR A 46 19.09 -24.63 -4.59
N ASP A 47 20.14 -23.83 -4.39
CA ASP A 47 21.44 -23.81 -5.09
C ASP A 47 21.58 -22.77 -6.21
N ALA A 48 21.81 -21.52 -5.82
CA ALA A 48 22.67 -20.64 -6.60
C ALA A 48 23.28 -19.55 -5.71
N SER A 49 24.52 -19.75 -5.30
CA SER A 49 25.48 -18.68 -5.05
C SER A 49 25.79 -17.99 -6.38
N ALA A 50 24.80 -17.33 -6.98
CA ALA A 50 25.01 -16.48 -8.13
C ALA A 50 25.45 -15.10 -7.61
N ASP A 51 26.70 -14.79 -7.88
CA ASP A 51 27.36 -13.51 -7.72
C ASP A 51 26.43 -12.35 -8.15
N ALA A 52 25.78 -11.72 -7.17
CA ALA A 52 24.85 -10.61 -7.36
C ALA A 52 25.56 -9.27 -7.61
N SER A 53 26.78 -9.30 -8.15
CA SER A 53 27.58 -8.11 -8.50
C SER A 53 27.45 -7.68 -9.97
N ALA A 54 26.60 -8.32 -10.77
CA ALA A 54 26.34 -7.86 -12.13
C ALA A 54 25.43 -6.62 -12.12
N ASN A 55 26.05 -5.44 -12.04
CA ASN A 55 25.53 -4.11 -12.40
C ASN A 55 24.01 -3.94 -12.21
N ALA A 56 23.60 -3.66 -10.97
CA ALA A 56 22.28 -3.14 -10.65
C ALA A 56 22.12 -1.71 -11.20
N THR A 57 22.17 -1.55 -12.52
CA THR A 57 21.44 -0.45 -13.16
C THR A 57 19.98 -0.67 -12.81
N ASN A 58 19.33 0.38 -12.31
CA ASN A 58 17.92 0.45 -11.92
C ASN A 58 16.99 -0.14 -12.99
N THR A 59 16.88 -1.46 -13.08
CA THR A 59 15.93 -2.14 -13.95
C THR A 59 14.58 -1.94 -13.29
N GLN A 60 13.96 -0.81 -13.61
CA GLN A 60 12.55 -0.59 -13.40
C GLN A 60 11.82 -1.72 -14.15
N VAL A 61 11.33 -2.67 -13.38
CA VAL A 61 10.41 -3.70 -13.85
C VAL A 61 9.06 -3.02 -13.96
N ASP A 62 8.44 -3.12 -15.13
CA ASP A 62 7.11 -2.59 -15.36
C ASP A 62 6.12 -3.23 -14.39
N GLU A 63 5.48 -2.41 -13.55
CA GLU A 63 4.48 -2.86 -12.57
C GLU A 63 3.23 -3.46 -13.22
N ASN A 64 3.04 -3.23 -14.52
CA ASN A 64 1.98 -3.80 -15.35
C ASN A 64 2.38 -5.12 -16.03
N SER A 65 3.57 -5.66 -15.74
CA SER A 65 4.03 -6.93 -16.31
C SER A 65 3.07 -8.08 -16.00
N ALA A 66 3.04 -9.08 -16.88
CA ALA A 66 2.25 -10.29 -16.67
C ALA A 66 2.66 -11.03 -15.39
N ALA A 67 1.73 -11.80 -14.80
CA ALA A 67 1.95 -12.54 -13.54
C ALA A 67 3.14 -13.53 -13.57
N SER A 68 3.58 -13.96 -14.75
CA SER A 68 4.73 -14.84 -14.94
C SER A 68 6.07 -14.10 -15.04
N ALA A 69 6.07 -12.77 -15.05
CA ALA A 69 7.29 -11.98 -15.13
C ALA A 69 8.07 -12.03 -13.79
N PRO A 70 9.41 -11.94 -13.82
CA PRO A 70 10.18 -11.76 -12.60
C PRO A 70 9.71 -10.50 -11.86
N ARG A 71 9.48 -10.61 -10.55
CA ARG A 71 9.04 -9.48 -9.71
C ARG A 71 10.20 -8.96 -8.87
N PRO A 72 10.32 -7.66 -8.58
CA PRO A 72 11.30 -7.15 -7.62
C PRO A 72 11.23 -7.90 -6.28
N LEU A 73 12.32 -8.00 -5.53
CA LEU A 73 12.29 -8.55 -4.17
C LEU A 73 11.44 -7.70 -3.21
N ALA A 74 11.30 -6.40 -3.46
CA ALA A 74 10.42 -5.51 -2.72
C ALA A 74 10.14 -4.24 -3.54
N SER A 75 9.09 -3.52 -3.17
CA SER A 75 8.78 -2.17 -3.66
C SER A 75 8.38 -1.27 -2.49
N LEU A 76 8.56 0.03 -2.65
CA LEU A 76 8.20 1.06 -1.67
C LEU A 76 7.45 2.19 -2.38
N ILE A 77 6.32 2.59 -1.81
CA ILE A 77 5.56 3.76 -2.25
C ILE A 77 5.39 4.77 -1.11
N TYR A 78 5.15 6.02 -1.49
CA TYR A 78 4.37 6.95 -0.66
C TYR A 78 2.89 6.79 -0.99
N PHE A 79 2.03 6.91 0.01
CA PHE A 79 0.59 6.93 -0.15
C PHE A 79 -0.05 8.00 0.75
N LEU A 80 -0.82 8.89 0.14
CA LEU A 80 -1.51 10.01 0.78
C LEU A 80 -3.01 9.80 0.69
N LEU A 81 -3.68 9.87 1.84
CA LEU A 81 -5.13 9.94 1.95
C LEU A 81 -5.53 11.32 2.46
N PRO A 82 -6.14 12.17 1.61
CA PRO A 82 -6.74 13.41 2.05
C PRO A 82 -7.93 13.17 3.00
N ALA A 83 -8.22 14.12 3.87
CA ALA A 83 -9.36 14.05 4.78
C ALA A 83 -10.68 13.80 4.03
N GLY A 84 -11.44 12.77 4.44
CA GLY A 84 -12.70 12.38 3.80
C GLY A 84 -12.55 11.45 2.59
N ASP A 85 -11.33 11.08 2.20
CA ASP A 85 -11.07 10.02 1.23
C ASP A 85 -11.04 8.64 1.91
N SER A 86 -10.90 7.57 1.12
CA SER A 86 -10.57 6.22 1.60
C SER A 86 -10.04 5.39 0.44
N SER A 87 -9.24 4.37 0.72
CA SER A 87 -9.00 3.33 -0.28
C SER A 87 -10.25 2.47 -0.46
N ALA A 88 -10.45 1.97 -1.66
CA ALA A 88 -11.39 0.90 -1.93
C ALA A 88 -10.88 -0.41 -1.33
N TRP A 89 -11.80 -1.32 -1.05
CA TRP A 89 -11.44 -2.69 -0.69
C TRP A 89 -10.54 -3.30 -1.76
N HIS A 90 -9.37 -3.75 -1.36
CA HIS A 90 -8.42 -4.40 -2.26
C HIS A 90 -7.64 -5.53 -1.59
N LYS A 91 -6.96 -6.35 -2.40
CA LYS A 91 -5.97 -7.36 -1.98
C LYS A 91 -4.71 -7.25 -2.80
N VAL A 92 -3.59 -7.54 -2.16
CA VAL A 92 -2.28 -7.75 -2.80
C VAL A 92 -1.88 -9.20 -2.63
N ASP A 93 -1.16 -9.77 -3.60
CA ASP A 93 -0.71 -11.17 -3.61
C ASP A 93 0.55 -11.44 -2.76
N ALA A 94 1.01 -10.43 -2.02
CA ALA A 94 2.19 -10.45 -1.18
C ALA A 94 1.94 -9.65 0.10
N ASP A 95 2.78 -9.87 1.10
CA ASP A 95 2.68 -9.14 2.36
C ASP A 95 2.95 -7.65 2.11
N GLU A 96 2.12 -6.82 2.74
CA GLU A 96 2.24 -5.36 2.66
C GLU A 96 2.43 -4.76 4.05
N ILE A 97 3.46 -3.95 4.19
CA ILE A 97 3.82 -3.26 5.43
C ILE A 97 3.43 -1.80 5.28
N TRP A 98 2.49 -1.36 6.10
CA TRP A 98 2.06 0.03 6.20
C TRP A 98 2.89 0.74 7.27
N LEU A 99 3.55 1.85 6.94
CA LEU A 99 4.37 2.64 7.84
C LEU A 99 3.82 4.07 7.93
N TRP A 100 3.46 4.50 9.11
CA TRP A 100 2.82 5.79 9.33
C TRP A 100 3.80 6.95 9.42
N HIS A 101 3.53 8.03 8.69
CA HIS A 101 4.24 9.31 8.80
C HIS A 101 3.38 10.41 9.43
N GLY A 102 2.06 10.33 9.27
CA GLY A 102 1.10 11.28 9.84
C GLY A 102 0.76 12.45 8.91
N PRO A 103 0.23 13.56 9.44
CA PRO A 103 -0.02 13.80 10.86
C PRO A 103 -1.28 13.12 11.41
N ALA A 104 -2.28 12.85 10.58
CA ALA A 104 -3.53 12.25 11.05
C ALA A 104 -3.38 10.73 11.29
N ASN A 105 -4.22 10.19 12.16
CA ASN A 105 -4.28 8.74 12.36
C ASN A 105 -4.97 8.07 11.17
N LEU A 106 -4.53 6.85 10.86
CA LEU A 106 -5.07 6.00 9.79
C LEU A 106 -5.70 4.76 10.39
N THR A 107 -6.98 4.52 10.11
CA THR A 107 -7.61 3.24 10.42
C THR A 107 -7.39 2.28 9.27
N ILE A 108 -6.88 1.08 9.57
CA ILE A 108 -6.80 -0.04 8.64
C ILE A 108 -7.85 -1.08 9.03
N GLU A 109 -8.70 -1.44 8.09
CA GLU A 109 -9.76 -2.43 8.25
C GLU A 109 -9.44 -3.69 7.44
N LEU A 110 -9.51 -4.85 8.06
CA LEU A 110 -9.23 -6.15 7.44
C LEU A 110 -10.51 -6.98 7.30
N GLY A 111 -10.79 -7.39 6.06
CA GLY A 111 -11.98 -8.12 5.64
C GLY A 111 -11.77 -9.63 5.44
N GLY A 112 -10.65 -10.19 5.90
CA GLY A 112 -10.31 -11.61 5.70
C GLY A 112 -9.88 -11.95 4.26
N CYS A 113 -9.76 -13.25 3.95
CA CYS A 113 -9.14 -13.72 2.69
C CYS A 113 -10.14 -14.33 1.69
N SER A 114 -11.44 -14.27 1.98
CA SER A 114 -12.51 -14.83 1.15
C SER A 114 -12.63 -14.13 -0.22
N GLN A 115 -13.58 -14.59 -1.05
CA GLN A 115 -13.85 -13.96 -2.35
C GLN A 115 -14.25 -12.49 -2.23
N ASN A 116 -14.97 -12.13 -1.16
CA ASN A 116 -15.36 -10.76 -0.83
C ASN A 116 -14.92 -10.44 0.61
N PRO A 117 -14.77 -9.15 0.98
CA PRO A 117 -14.59 -8.75 2.37
C PRO A 117 -15.71 -9.31 3.27
N CYS A 118 -15.39 -9.64 4.52
CA CYS A 118 -16.39 -10.03 5.51
C CYS A 118 -17.32 -8.86 5.88
N ALA A 119 -18.38 -9.16 6.64
CA ALA A 119 -19.33 -8.15 7.06
C ALA A 119 -18.71 -7.17 8.07
N GLU A 120 -19.30 -5.97 8.18
CA GLU A 120 -18.82 -4.88 9.05
C GLU A 120 -18.55 -5.31 10.52
N ALA A 121 -19.39 -6.23 11.02
CA ALA A 121 -19.30 -6.78 12.38
C ALA A 121 -18.09 -7.69 12.60
N ASP A 122 -17.55 -8.26 11.51
CA ASP A 122 -16.43 -9.20 11.53
C ASP A 122 -15.09 -8.55 11.15
N LEU A 123 -15.10 -7.24 10.83
CA LEU A 123 -13.89 -6.50 10.47
C LEU A 123 -12.93 -6.38 11.65
N GLN A 124 -11.66 -6.69 11.40
CA GLN A 124 -10.58 -6.32 12.33
C GLN A 124 -10.14 -4.89 12.01
N ARG A 125 -9.97 -4.06 13.04
CA ARG A 125 -9.55 -2.67 12.89
C ARG A 125 -8.29 -2.37 13.68
N PHE A 126 -7.39 -1.63 13.06
CA PHE A 126 -6.14 -1.19 13.66
C PHE A 126 -5.95 0.30 13.40
N THR A 127 -5.45 1.02 14.38
CA THR A 127 -5.06 2.43 14.23
C THR A 127 -3.55 2.53 14.04
N LEU A 128 -3.13 3.15 12.93
CA LEU A 128 -1.78 3.67 12.78
C LEU A 128 -1.72 5.15 13.17
N GLY A 129 -0.73 5.52 13.99
CA GLY A 129 -0.65 6.85 14.57
C GLY A 129 0.37 6.99 15.69
N ASN A 130 0.31 8.12 16.38
CA ASN A 130 1.03 8.35 17.63
C ASN A 130 0.13 8.84 18.79
N THR A 131 -1.15 9.09 18.54
CA THR A 131 -2.16 9.44 19.54
C THR A 131 -3.20 8.34 19.69
N LYS A 132 -3.78 8.20 20.89
CA LYS A 132 -4.95 7.35 21.08
C LYS A 132 -6.16 8.00 20.42
N ASP A 133 -6.93 7.20 19.69
CA ASP A 133 -8.23 7.60 19.18
C ASP A 133 -9.33 7.24 20.19
N GLY A 134 -10.49 7.89 20.08
CA GLY A 134 -11.66 7.62 20.93
C GLY A 134 -12.31 6.25 20.73
N ASN A 135 -11.71 5.37 19.92
CA ASN A 135 -12.23 4.06 19.52
C ASN A 135 -11.63 2.88 20.31
N ASP A 136 -10.86 3.16 21.36
CA ASP A 136 -10.19 2.18 22.25
C ASP A 136 -9.21 1.21 21.53
N LEU A 137 -8.83 1.52 20.30
CA LEU A 137 -7.84 0.75 19.57
C LEU A 137 -6.41 1.13 20.00
N LEU A 138 -5.53 0.12 20.07
CA LEU A 138 -4.11 0.35 20.31
C LEU A 138 -3.43 0.96 19.09
N THR A 139 -3.03 2.23 19.22
CA THR A 139 -2.24 2.96 18.24
C THR A 139 -0.83 2.38 18.09
N ARG A 140 -0.35 2.24 16.86
CA ARG A 140 1.01 1.77 16.52
C ARG A 140 1.56 2.50 15.30
N GLY A 141 2.89 2.45 15.08
CA GLY A 141 3.53 3.13 13.95
C GLY A 141 3.51 2.35 12.63
N HIS A 142 3.23 1.04 12.66
CA HIS A 142 3.18 0.21 11.46
C HIS A 142 2.25 -1.01 11.64
N LEU A 143 1.86 -1.61 10.52
CA LEU A 143 1.11 -2.88 10.49
C LEU A 143 1.53 -3.69 9.27
N VAL A 144 1.64 -5.00 9.44
CA VAL A 144 1.86 -5.96 8.34
C VAL A 144 0.52 -6.60 7.99
N ILE A 145 0.15 -6.53 6.72
CA ILE A 145 -1.03 -7.15 6.13
C ILE A 145 -0.59 -8.39 5.38
N PRO A 146 -1.04 -9.60 5.81
CA PRO A 146 -0.70 -10.81 5.10
C PRO A 146 -1.25 -10.83 3.67
N ALA A 147 -0.49 -11.41 2.75
CA ALA A 147 -0.88 -11.64 1.36
C ALA A 147 -2.30 -12.21 1.23
N GLY A 148 -3.08 -11.70 0.29
CA GLY A 148 -4.44 -12.17 0.02
C GLY A 148 -5.48 -11.75 1.07
N THR A 149 -5.17 -10.80 1.95
CA THR A 149 -6.13 -10.22 2.90
C THR A 149 -6.82 -9.01 2.30
N TRP A 150 -8.15 -8.96 2.35
CA TRP A 150 -8.92 -7.76 2.02
C TRP A 150 -8.57 -6.65 3.01
N GLN A 151 -8.17 -5.50 2.49
CA GLN A 151 -7.85 -4.32 3.27
C GLN A 151 -8.54 -3.08 2.73
N ARG A 152 -8.85 -2.16 3.65
CA ARG A 152 -9.34 -0.81 3.39
C ARG A 152 -8.72 0.13 4.40
N THR A 153 -8.40 1.34 3.98
CA THR A 153 -7.75 2.36 4.79
C THR A 153 -8.56 3.64 4.79
N VAL A 154 -8.79 4.19 5.98
CA VAL A 154 -9.66 5.33 6.22
C VAL A 154 -8.91 6.35 7.09
N PRO A 155 -8.58 7.55 6.58
CA PRO A 155 -7.98 8.60 7.39
C PRO A 155 -8.97 9.06 8.45
N SER A 156 -8.48 9.68 9.52
CA SER A 156 -9.35 10.41 10.44
C SER A 156 -9.88 11.70 9.78
N ASN A 157 -10.13 12.75 10.55
CA ASN A 157 -10.68 14.02 10.05
C ASN A 157 -9.62 14.95 9.40
N ALA A 158 -8.42 14.46 9.13
CA ALA A 158 -7.31 15.20 8.55
C ALA A 158 -6.49 14.30 7.61
N ASP A 159 -5.58 14.90 6.84
CA ASP A 159 -4.76 14.17 5.86
C ASP A 159 -3.71 13.29 6.54
N VAL A 160 -3.41 12.15 5.93
CA VAL A 160 -2.37 11.22 6.40
C VAL A 160 -1.49 10.75 5.26
N LEU A 161 -0.18 10.85 5.48
CA LEU A 161 0.85 10.24 4.66
C LEU A 161 1.33 8.94 5.32
N VAL A 162 1.51 7.91 4.51
CA VAL A 162 2.14 6.65 4.87
C VAL A 162 3.13 6.24 3.79
N SER A 163 3.97 5.26 4.11
CA SER A 163 4.67 4.45 3.12
C SER A 163 4.16 3.02 3.16
N CYS A 164 4.13 2.37 2.00
CA CYS A 164 3.81 0.94 1.91
C CYS A 164 5.00 0.19 1.30
N VAL A 165 5.43 -0.88 1.96
CA VAL A 165 6.41 -1.82 1.43
C VAL A 165 5.70 -3.12 1.09
N VAL A 166 5.84 -3.59 -0.14
CA VAL A 166 5.30 -4.89 -0.56
C VAL A 166 6.47 -5.83 -0.83
N SER A 167 6.43 -7.04 -0.26
CA SER A 167 7.46 -8.05 -0.45
C SER A 167 6.87 -9.45 -0.68
N PRO A 168 7.15 -10.11 -1.82
CA PRO A 168 7.95 -9.57 -2.92
C PRO A 168 7.29 -8.36 -3.60
N GLY A 169 8.00 -7.58 -4.40
CA GLY A 169 7.56 -6.25 -4.88
C GLY A 169 6.22 -6.25 -5.62
N PHE A 170 5.50 -5.13 -5.51
CA PHE A 170 4.16 -4.92 -6.06
C PHE A 170 4.12 -5.00 -7.59
N THR A 171 3.11 -5.70 -8.09
CA THR A 171 2.70 -5.71 -9.50
C THR A 171 1.18 -5.64 -9.58
N PHE A 172 0.64 -4.96 -10.59
CA PHE A 172 -0.81 -4.87 -10.78
C PHE A 172 -1.46 -6.23 -11.07
N SER A 173 -0.71 -7.21 -11.60
CA SER A 173 -1.23 -8.57 -11.78
C SER A 173 -1.59 -9.28 -10.46
N GLY A 174 -0.97 -8.85 -9.34
CA GLY A 174 -1.28 -9.35 -7.99
C GLY A 174 -2.31 -8.49 -7.24
N PHE A 175 -2.80 -7.41 -7.85
CA PHE A 175 -3.69 -6.43 -7.22
C PHE A 175 -5.14 -6.67 -7.62
N ASN A 176 -6.02 -6.82 -6.63
CA ASN A 176 -7.43 -7.12 -6.84
C ASN A 176 -8.29 -6.06 -6.14
N LEU A 177 -9.10 -5.33 -6.91
CA LEU A 177 -10.11 -4.40 -6.38
C LEU A 177 -11.47 -5.09 -6.23
N ALA A 178 -12.17 -4.79 -5.14
CA ALA A 178 -13.58 -5.15 -5.04
C ALA A 178 -14.38 -4.42 -6.12
N SER A 179 -15.39 -5.09 -6.68
CA SER A 179 -16.32 -4.44 -7.60
C SER A 179 -17.05 -3.30 -6.89
N LYS A 180 -17.20 -2.16 -7.56
CA LYS A 180 -18.05 -1.07 -7.06
C LYS A 180 -19.50 -1.54 -7.16
N ASN A 181 -20.16 -1.68 -6.02
CA ASN A 181 -21.62 -1.85 -5.96
C ASN A 181 -22.34 -0.54 -6.29
#